data_AF-A0A0N8PZF5-F1
#
_entry.id   AF-A0A0N8PZF5-F1
#
_cell.length_a   1.000
_cell.length_b   1.000
_cell.length_c   1.000
_cell.angle_alpha   90.00
_cell.angle_beta   90.00
_cell.angle_gamma   90.00
#
_symmetry.space_group_name_H-M   'P 1'
#
loop_
_entity.id
_entity.type
_entity.pdbx_description
1 polymer ?
#
loop_
_entity_poly.entity_id
_entity_poly.type
_entity_poly.pdbx_seq_one_letter_code
_entity_poly.pdbx_strand_id
1 'polypeptide(L)'
;MSSRLPQELFDAILDKLAEPPHKYSDYYTSKDALAKASRSSRCLNSAAQANLWRNIWLLDPSVAEFWSIKAAAAVSKLGSRTTTLVYSSDEESIDGGPLDVAHVFPSIVDLHIICRILSPRFAVGLEFLSTHTKLRHLSLVSLVLDNVLSVNLPGLETLEMLNCLLSAGEAAVLLRPHVMPSLRVLSLIGNLDRGANTALDLRAVIAPSLLPQLDYATADVYGLDPESELGNGVVPPFLFDASWRHVTPLPRHSKPLYGDRPNPHYICLVLTTVANGLRRSTASAPFVVVLPRTVLEVAVEDERAAAAVRCLELSAQAHAARIMWVPEPPCWDSRARMEGEFRAYGRALRLAREAAA
;
A
#
# COMPACT_ATOMS: atom_id res chain seq x y z
N MET A 1 -41.20 -9.79 23.82
CA MET A 1 -40.79 -9.99 22.42
C MET A 1 -39.55 -9.16 22.14
N SER A 2 -38.37 -9.77 22.17
CA SER A 2 -37.19 -9.32 21.43
C SER A 2 -36.59 -10.60 20.86
N SER A 3 -36.88 -10.79 19.58
CA SER A 3 -36.40 -11.85 18.72
C SER A 3 -34.88 -11.98 18.86
N ARG A 4 -34.43 -13.20 19.16
CA ARG A 4 -33.01 -13.59 19.09
C ARG A 4 -32.44 -13.09 17.77
N LEU A 5 -31.53 -12.12 17.81
CA LEU A 5 -30.76 -11.74 16.63
C LEU A 5 -30.05 -13.01 16.12
N PRO A 6 -30.12 -13.32 14.82
CA PRO A 6 -29.44 -14.49 14.24
C PRO A 6 -27.94 -14.45 14.54
N GLN A 7 -27.33 -15.60 14.82
CA GLN A 7 -25.88 -15.69 15.08
C GLN A 7 -25.07 -15.14 13.89
N GLU A 8 -25.52 -15.42 12.67
CA GLU A 8 -24.92 -14.91 11.43
C GLU A 8 -24.83 -13.38 11.39
N LEU A 9 -25.81 -12.68 11.98
CA LEU A 9 -25.79 -11.22 12.05
C LEU A 9 -24.75 -10.74 13.07
N PHE A 10 -24.60 -11.43 14.21
CA PHE A 10 -23.52 -11.13 15.15
C PHE A 10 -22.15 -11.38 14.54
N ASP A 11 -21.97 -12.50 13.85
CA ASP A 11 -20.72 -12.84 13.19
C ASP A 11 -20.38 -11.79 12.12
N ALA A 12 -21.36 -11.38 11.30
CA ALA A 12 -21.19 -10.31 10.31
C ALA A 12 -20.81 -8.96 10.94
N ILE A 13 -21.41 -8.59 12.08
CA ILE A 13 -21.07 -7.36 12.81
C ILE A 13 -19.66 -7.44 13.38
N LEU A 14 -19.29 -8.56 14.00
CA LEU A 14 -17.97 -8.77 14.58
C LEU A 14 -16.89 -8.80 13.49
N ASP A 15 -17.19 -9.40 12.34
CA ASP A 15 -16.31 -9.41 11.17
C ASP A 15 -16.12 -8.00 10.60
N LYS A 16 -17.20 -7.22 10.53
CA LYS A 16 -17.14 -5.81 10.10
C LYS A 16 -16.28 -4.96 11.06
N LEU A 17 -16.42 -5.16 12.36
CA LEU A 17 -15.58 -4.51 13.38
C LEU A 17 -14.12 -4.99 13.32
N ALA A 18 -13.87 -6.19 12.78
CA ALA A 18 -12.54 -6.75 12.60
C ALA A 18 -11.95 -6.48 11.22
N GLU A 19 -12.57 -5.63 10.40
CA GLU A 19 -11.92 -5.12 9.20
C GLU A 19 -10.70 -4.25 9.56
N PRO A 20 -9.64 -4.23 8.73
CA PRO A 20 -8.50 -3.34 8.94
C PRO A 20 -8.95 -1.87 8.98
N PRO A 21 -8.74 -1.15 10.09
CA PRO A 21 -9.21 0.23 10.27
C PRO A 21 -8.35 1.26 9.54
N HIS A 22 -8.95 2.40 9.18
CA HIS A 22 -8.31 3.50 8.44
C HIS A 22 -7.31 4.30 9.29
N LYS A 23 -7.72 4.63 10.51
CA LYS A 23 -6.95 5.43 11.47
C LYS A 23 -6.69 4.60 12.72
N TYR A 24 -5.62 4.94 13.42
CA TYR A 24 -5.35 4.32 14.71
C TYR A 24 -6.47 4.57 15.75
N SER A 25 -7.15 5.73 15.67
CA SER A 25 -8.34 6.01 16.49
C SER A 25 -9.45 4.99 16.25
N ASP A 26 -9.65 4.61 14.99
CA ASP A 26 -10.71 3.69 14.57
C ASP A 26 -10.32 2.26 14.93
N TYR A 27 -9.02 1.95 14.86
CA TYR A 27 -8.46 0.72 15.40
C TYR A 27 -8.77 0.56 16.88
N TYR A 28 -8.43 1.56 17.69
CA TYR A 28 -8.66 1.51 19.13
C TYR A 28 -10.15 1.33 19.45
N THR A 29 -11.00 2.11 18.77
CA THR A 29 -12.46 2.04 18.93
C THR A 29 -13.00 0.65 18.58
N SER A 30 -12.55 0.07 17.47
CA SER A 30 -12.97 -1.25 17.02
C SER A 30 -12.48 -2.36 17.96
N LYS A 31 -11.24 -2.27 18.45
CA LYS A 31 -10.69 -3.22 19.43
C LYS A 31 -11.40 -3.14 20.77
N ASP A 32 -11.69 -1.95 21.27
CA ASP A 32 -12.45 -1.77 22.50
C ASP A 32 -13.88 -2.33 22.36
N ALA A 33 -14.55 -2.09 21.22
CA ALA A 33 -15.86 -2.68 20.94
C ALA A 33 -15.82 -4.22 20.95
N LEU A 34 -14.85 -4.82 20.26
CA LEU A 34 -14.65 -6.27 20.25
C LEU A 34 -14.28 -6.82 21.66
N ALA A 35 -13.51 -6.08 22.46
CA ALA A 35 -13.15 -6.45 23.82
C ALA A 35 -14.32 -6.34 24.81
N LYS A 36 -15.23 -5.39 24.59
CA LYS A 36 -16.50 -5.30 25.31
C LYS A 36 -17.44 -6.43 24.91
N ALA A 37 -17.54 -6.72 23.61
CA ALA A 37 -18.35 -7.83 23.09
C ALA A 37 -17.87 -9.18 23.66
N SER A 38 -16.55 -9.41 23.71
CA SER A 38 -16.00 -10.67 24.22
C SER A 38 -16.28 -10.90 25.72
N ARG A 39 -16.44 -9.82 26.49
CA ARG A 39 -16.80 -9.88 27.93
C ARG A 39 -18.30 -9.98 28.18
N SER A 40 -19.14 -9.74 27.17
CA SER A 40 -20.59 -9.60 27.34
C SER A 40 -21.31 -10.96 27.47
N SER A 41 -20.82 -12.02 26.81
CA SER A 41 -21.37 -13.38 26.95
C SER A 41 -20.36 -14.44 26.53
N ARG A 42 -20.57 -15.70 26.92
CA ARG A 42 -19.71 -16.82 26.48
C ARG A 42 -19.77 -17.06 24.96
N CYS A 43 -20.94 -16.88 24.37
CA CYS A 43 -21.14 -17.04 22.92
C CYS A 43 -20.36 -15.97 22.15
N LEU A 44 -20.50 -14.70 22.54
CA LEU A 44 -19.74 -13.61 21.94
C LEU A 44 -18.24 -13.68 22.25
N ASN A 45 -17.84 -14.23 23.40
CA ASN A 45 -16.44 -14.39 23.75
C ASN A 45 -15.67 -15.17 22.67
N SER A 46 -16.18 -16.33 22.27
CA SER A 46 -15.50 -17.18 21.27
C SER A 46 -15.34 -16.46 19.92
N ALA A 47 -16.42 -15.85 19.41
CA ALA A 47 -16.41 -15.17 18.11
C ALA A 47 -15.57 -13.88 18.14
N ALA A 48 -15.80 -13.02 19.15
CA ALA A 48 -15.11 -11.75 19.26
C ALA A 48 -13.62 -11.90 19.59
N GLN A 49 -13.20 -12.94 20.34
CA GLN A 49 -11.79 -13.20 20.59
C GLN A 49 -11.02 -13.54 19.31
N ALA A 50 -11.56 -14.37 18.42
CA ALA A 50 -10.88 -14.63 17.14
C ALA A 50 -10.67 -13.32 16.34
N ASN A 51 -11.69 -12.47 16.34
CA ASN A 51 -11.70 -11.19 15.63
C ASN A 51 -10.82 -10.10 16.30
N LEU A 52 -10.63 -10.16 17.62
CA LEU A 52 -9.69 -9.32 18.37
C LEU A 52 -8.24 -9.53 17.94
N TRP A 53 -7.87 -10.72 17.50
CA TRP A 53 -6.49 -11.04 17.15
C TRP A 53 -6.21 -10.98 15.64
N ARG A 54 -7.23 -10.79 14.80
CA ARG A 54 -7.09 -10.79 13.33
C ARG A 54 -6.12 -9.74 12.80
N ASN A 55 -6.24 -8.50 13.29
CA ASN A 55 -5.35 -7.39 12.93
C ASN A 55 -4.66 -6.87 14.19
N ILE A 56 -3.34 -6.86 14.24
CA ILE A 56 -2.57 -6.36 15.38
C ILE A 56 -1.80 -5.12 14.94
N TRP A 57 -1.94 -4.04 15.70
CA TRP A 57 -1.14 -2.83 15.53
C TRP A 57 -0.27 -2.65 16.76
N LEU A 58 1.03 -2.59 16.53
CA LEU A 58 2.04 -2.32 17.54
C LEU A 58 2.60 -0.94 17.22
N LEU A 59 2.12 0.07 17.95
CA LEU A 59 2.60 1.44 17.84
C LEU A 59 3.58 1.71 18.95
N ASP A 60 4.80 2.06 18.56
CA ASP A 60 5.89 2.45 19.45
C ASP A 60 6.04 1.46 20.62
N PRO A 61 5.98 0.13 20.37
CA PRO A 61 5.98 -0.84 21.44
C PRO A 61 7.36 -0.81 22.11
N SER A 62 7.39 -0.64 23.42
CA SER A 62 8.63 -0.93 24.13
C SER A 62 9.00 -2.40 23.89
N VAL A 63 10.30 -2.70 23.84
CA VAL A 63 10.79 -4.09 23.71
C VAL A 63 10.15 -4.99 24.77
N ALA A 64 9.93 -4.48 25.99
CA ALA A 64 9.26 -5.19 27.07
C ALA A 64 7.77 -5.49 26.77
N GLU A 65 7.01 -4.53 26.25
CA GLU A 65 5.61 -4.75 25.85
C GLU A 65 5.50 -5.76 24.73
N PHE A 66 6.41 -5.69 23.76
CA PHE A 66 6.46 -6.64 22.68
C PHE A 66 6.70 -8.09 23.18
N TRP A 67 7.69 -8.29 24.06
CA TRP A 67 7.93 -9.59 24.67
C TRP A 67 6.79 -10.06 25.57
N SER A 68 6.11 -9.14 26.25
CA SER A 68 4.91 -9.43 27.04
C SER A 68 3.77 -9.96 26.17
N ILE A 69 3.57 -9.36 24.98
CA ILE A 69 2.61 -9.87 23.99
C ILE A 69 3.03 -11.26 23.53
N LYS A 70 4.30 -11.48 23.16
CA LYS A 70 4.81 -12.80 22.75
C LYS A 70 4.59 -13.87 23.84
N ALA A 71 4.74 -13.50 25.12
CA ALA A 71 4.57 -14.40 26.25
C ALA A 71 3.10 -14.60 26.67
N ALA A 72 2.15 -13.85 26.12
CA ALA A 72 0.75 -13.93 26.53
C ALA A 72 0.12 -15.28 26.18
N ALA A 73 -0.57 -15.92 27.13
CA ALA A 73 -1.23 -17.21 26.93
C ALA A 73 -2.32 -17.17 25.82
N ALA A 74 -2.82 -15.99 25.48
CA ALA A 74 -3.76 -15.82 24.37
C ALA A 74 -3.09 -16.04 23.01
N VAL A 75 -1.82 -15.68 22.87
CA VAL A 75 -1.06 -15.80 21.62
C VAL A 75 -0.85 -17.26 21.21
N SER A 76 -0.58 -18.15 22.15
CA SER A 76 -0.45 -19.59 21.85
C SER A 76 -1.74 -20.21 21.30
N LYS A 77 -2.90 -19.59 21.58
CA LYS A 77 -4.22 -20.06 21.11
C LYS A 77 -4.72 -19.30 19.88
N LEU A 78 -4.45 -18.00 19.81
CA LEU A 78 -5.10 -17.08 18.88
C LEU A 78 -4.12 -16.42 17.90
N GLY A 79 -2.80 -16.56 18.09
CA GLY A 79 -1.80 -15.98 17.19
C GLY A 79 -1.89 -16.51 15.75
N SER A 80 -2.39 -17.73 15.57
CA SER A 80 -2.69 -18.30 14.24
C SER A 80 -3.86 -17.62 13.51
N ARG A 81 -4.64 -16.78 14.21
CA ARG A 81 -5.73 -15.97 13.65
C ARG A 81 -5.27 -14.60 13.16
N THR A 82 -4.08 -14.16 13.56
CA THR A 82 -3.50 -12.91 13.08
C THR A 82 -3.17 -13.02 11.60
N THR A 83 -3.86 -12.22 10.78
CA THR A 83 -3.64 -12.12 9.33
C THR A 83 -2.91 -10.85 8.95
N THR A 84 -3.05 -9.78 9.75
CA THR A 84 -2.45 -8.48 9.47
C THR A 84 -1.68 -8.00 10.69
N LEU A 85 -0.43 -7.61 10.47
CA LEU A 85 0.42 -7.00 11.48
C LEU A 85 0.94 -5.65 10.97
N VAL A 86 0.72 -4.60 11.78
CA VAL A 86 1.31 -3.28 11.59
C VAL A 86 2.27 -3.03 12.73
N TYR A 87 3.55 -2.86 12.39
CA TYR A 87 4.60 -2.44 13.31
C TYR A 87 4.99 -1.01 12.96
N SER A 88 4.84 -0.10 13.91
CA SER A 88 5.26 1.30 13.78
C SER A 88 6.18 1.63 14.94
N SER A 89 7.30 2.28 14.67
CA SER A 89 8.22 2.77 15.69
C SER A 89 8.66 4.20 15.41
N ASP A 90 8.63 5.02 16.46
CA ASP A 90 9.29 6.33 16.56
C ASP A 90 10.74 6.20 17.05
N GLU A 91 11.12 5.05 17.60
CA GLU A 91 12.49 4.83 18.06
C GLU A 91 13.45 4.78 16.86
N GLU A 92 14.64 5.37 17.03
CA GLU A 92 15.67 5.35 16.00
C GLU A 92 16.11 3.91 15.66
N SER A 93 15.94 2.94 16.58
CA SER A 93 16.33 1.54 16.41
C SER A 93 15.13 0.59 16.30
N ILE A 94 15.03 -0.12 15.18
CA ILE A 94 14.26 -1.37 15.10
C ILE A 94 15.28 -2.51 15.05
N ASP A 95 15.52 -3.15 16.19
CA ASP A 95 16.23 -4.43 16.14
C ASP A 95 15.34 -5.46 15.42
N GLY A 96 15.92 -6.32 14.57
CA GLY A 96 15.15 -7.32 13.82
C GLY A 96 14.40 -8.35 14.70
N GLY A 97 14.75 -8.46 15.99
CA GLY A 97 14.12 -9.38 16.94
C GLY A 97 12.62 -9.13 17.19
N PRO A 98 12.19 -7.87 17.35
CA PRO A 98 10.79 -7.46 17.28
C PRO A 98 10.03 -7.84 16.00
N LEU A 99 10.72 -8.05 14.88
CA LEU A 99 10.06 -8.34 13.59
C LEU A 99 10.01 -9.83 13.28
N ASP A 100 10.87 -10.65 13.89
CA ASP A 100 10.76 -12.11 13.81
C ASP A 100 9.63 -12.63 14.73
N VAL A 101 8.41 -12.57 14.19
CA VAL A 101 7.18 -13.00 14.85
C VAL A 101 6.50 -14.17 14.18
N ALA A 102 7.09 -14.79 13.15
CA ALA A 102 6.42 -15.86 12.40
C ALA A 102 6.05 -17.05 13.30
N HIS A 103 6.87 -17.38 14.31
CA HIS A 103 6.56 -18.43 15.28
C HIS A 103 5.35 -18.09 16.18
N VAL A 104 5.05 -16.81 16.34
CA VAL A 104 4.00 -16.25 17.19
C VAL A 104 2.71 -16.06 16.39
N PHE A 105 2.86 -15.53 15.18
CA PHE A 105 1.80 -15.18 14.25
C PHE A 105 2.04 -15.88 12.90
N PRO A 106 1.91 -17.21 12.84
CA PRO A 106 2.29 -18.00 11.66
C PRO A 106 1.37 -17.82 10.45
N SER A 107 0.28 -17.07 10.60
CA SER A 107 -0.71 -16.85 9.55
C SER A 107 -0.72 -15.41 9.00
N ILE A 108 0.31 -14.61 9.27
CA ILE A 108 0.43 -13.27 8.70
C ILE A 108 0.42 -13.36 7.17
N VAL A 109 -0.50 -12.60 6.58
CA VAL A 109 -0.67 -12.40 5.14
C VAL A 109 -0.25 -10.99 4.75
N ASP A 110 -0.55 -10.01 5.60
CA ASP A 110 -0.19 -8.60 5.42
C ASP A 110 0.75 -8.14 6.54
N LEU A 111 1.96 -7.73 6.17
CA LEU A 111 2.95 -7.17 7.10
C LEU A 111 3.31 -5.75 6.69
N HIS A 112 3.17 -4.83 7.63
CA HIS A 112 3.54 -3.43 7.47
C HIS A 112 4.58 -3.06 8.52
N ILE A 113 5.72 -2.53 8.08
CA ILE A 113 6.82 -2.11 8.93
C ILE A 113 7.12 -0.64 8.64
N ILE A 114 6.94 0.19 9.65
CA ILE A 114 6.96 1.63 9.55
C ILE A 114 7.95 2.17 10.56
N CYS A 115 8.93 2.93 10.10
CA CYS A 115 9.70 3.79 10.96
C CYS A 115 9.26 5.23 10.75
N ARG A 116 8.85 5.97 11.79
CA ARG A 116 8.43 7.37 11.60
C ARG A 116 9.62 8.30 11.37
N ILE A 117 10.82 7.87 11.75
CA ILE A 117 12.07 8.62 11.59
C ILE A 117 13.05 7.77 10.77
N LEU A 118 13.31 8.19 9.53
CA LEU A 118 14.35 7.57 8.70
C LEU A 118 15.73 7.92 9.29
N SER A 119 16.38 6.94 9.93
CA SER A 119 17.71 7.11 10.50
C SER A 119 18.75 6.23 9.78
N PRO A 120 19.79 6.80 9.15
CA PRO A 120 20.84 6.02 8.47
C PRO A 120 21.68 5.15 9.43
N ARG A 121 21.55 5.36 10.74
CA ARG A 121 22.29 4.62 11.77
C ARG A 121 21.75 3.21 11.99
N PHE A 122 20.52 2.94 11.56
CA PHE A 122 19.84 1.70 11.89
C PHE A 122 19.29 1.06 10.62
N ALA A 123 19.95 -0.02 10.22
CA ALA A 123 19.54 -0.79 9.08
C ALA A 123 18.79 -2.06 9.52
N VAL A 124 17.67 -2.33 8.85
CA VAL A 124 16.83 -3.50 9.11
C VAL A 124 17.21 -4.59 8.11
N GLY A 125 17.72 -5.70 8.64
CA GLY A 125 17.90 -6.94 7.90
C GLY A 125 16.56 -7.58 7.56
N LEU A 126 16.39 -8.05 6.32
CA LEU A 126 15.12 -8.63 5.86
C LEU A 126 15.02 -10.16 5.98
N GLU A 127 16.04 -10.82 6.53
CA GLU A 127 16.17 -12.28 6.64
C GLU A 127 14.97 -12.96 7.33
N PHE A 128 14.42 -12.32 8.36
CA PHE A 128 13.28 -12.83 9.11
C PHE A 128 12.01 -12.94 8.27
N LEU A 129 11.92 -12.27 7.12
CA LEU A 129 10.75 -12.37 6.25
C LEU A 129 10.60 -13.76 5.64
N SER A 130 11.71 -14.48 5.44
CA SER A 130 11.70 -15.84 4.90
C SER A 130 10.96 -16.85 5.80
N THR A 131 10.72 -16.54 7.07
CA THR A 131 9.94 -17.39 7.98
C THR A 131 8.41 -17.20 7.80
N HIS A 132 7.98 -16.14 7.13
CA HIS A 132 6.58 -15.80 6.91
C HIS A 132 6.02 -16.46 5.64
N THR A 133 5.81 -17.77 5.69
CA THR A 133 5.43 -18.59 4.51
C THR A 133 4.08 -18.24 3.87
N LYS A 134 3.19 -17.54 4.57
CA LYS A 134 1.87 -17.10 4.06
C LYS A 134 1.83 -15.64 3.64
N LEU A 135 2.94 -14.93 3.73
CA LEU A 135 3.02 -13.50 3.42
C LEU A 135 2.68 -13.27 1.94
N ARG A 136 1.70 -12.41 1.69
CA ARG A 136 1.27 -11.98 0.36
C ARG A 136 1.48 -10.50 0.12
N HIS A 137 1.49 -9.71 1.19
CA HIS A 137 1.64 -8.28 1.12
C HIS A 137 2.68 -7.80 2.13
N LEU A 138 3.67 -7.06 1.64
CA LEU A 138 4.73 -6.48 2.45
C LEU A 138 4.83 -4.99 2.15
N SER A 139 4.77 -4.18 3.19
CA SER A 139 4.93 -2.73 3.13
C SER A 139 6.05 -2.30 4.05
N LEU A 140 7.07 -1.66 3.46
CA LEU A 140 8.27 -1.17 4.11
C LEU A 140 8.30 0.35 3.97
N VAL A 141 8.24 1.07 5.10
CA VAL A 141 8.11 2.53 5.08
C VAL A 141 9.20 3.18 5.92
N SER A 142 9.97 4.07 5.27
CA SER A 142 11.03 4.88 5.88
C SER A 142 12.10 4.03 6.57
N LEU A 143 12.48 2.93 5.93
CA LEU A 143 13.48 1.98 6.44
C LEU A 143 14.79 2.07 5.68
N VAL A 144 15.90 1.89 6.40
CA VAL A 144 17.21 1.61 5.81
C VAL A 144 17.34 0.10 5.73
N LEU A 145 17.45 -0.45 4.52
CA LEU A 145 17.40 -1.91 4.30
C LEU A 145 18.78 -2.50 4.10
N ASP A 146 19.15 -3.52 4.85
CA ASP A 146 20.44 -4.20 4.73
C ASP A 146 20.24 -5.71 4.60
N ASN A 147 21.29 -6.44 4.24
CA ASN A 147 21.31 -7.90 4.16
C ASN A 147 20.15 -8.51 3.33
N VAL A 148 19.78 -7.87 2.22
CA VAL A 148 18.64 -8.33 1.38
C VAL A 148 18.93 -9.61 0.59
N LEU A 149 20.18 -10.08 0.57
CA LEU A 149 20.64 -11.20 -0.26
C LEU A 149 20.04 -12.56 0.16
N SER A 150 19.56 -12.66 1.40
CA SER A 150 19.08 -13.92 2.01
C SER A 150 17.55 -14.06 1.99
N VAL A 151 16.84 -13.12 1.37
CA VAL A 151 15.38 -13.07 1.38
C VAL A 151 14.83 -13.97 0.27
N ASN A 152 13.85 -14.81 0.61
CA ASN A 152 13.05 -15.55 -0.36
C ASN A 152 11.57 -15.48 0.03
N LEU A 153 10.75 -14.93 -0.86
CA LEU A 153 9.35 -14.60 -0.61
C LEU A 153 8.46 -15.17 -1.73
N PRO A 154 8.35 -16.50 -1.85
CA PRO A 154 7.71 -17.15 -3.00
C PRO A 154 6.22 -16.85 -3.13
N GLY A 155 5.54 -16.56 -2.00
CA GLY A 155 4.10 -16.25 -1.96
C GLY A 155 3.77 -14.76 -2.06
N LEU A 156 4.76 -13.86 -2.09
CA LEU A 156 4.51 -12.43 -2.05
C LEU A 156 3.89 -11.95 -3.37
N GLU A 157 2.71 -11.35 -3.29
CA GLU A 157 1.96 -10.79 -4.42
C GLU A 157 2.17 -9.27 -4.54
N THR A 158 2.44 -8.59 -3.43
CA THR A 158 2.59 -7.13 -3.37
C THR A 158 3.75 -6.72 -2.50
N LEU A 159 4.64 -5.91 -3.06
CA LEU A 159 5.73 -5.24 -2.36
C LEU A 159 5.57 -3.73 -2.47
N GLU A 160 5.54 -3.06 -1.33
CA GLU A 160 5.58 -1.60 -1.23
C GLU A 160 6.84 -1.18 -0.47
N MET A 161 7.61 -0.28 -1.08
CA MET A 161 8.75 0.37 -0.45
C MET A 161 8.60 1.87 -0.60
N LEU A 162 8.40 2.55 0.53
CA LEU A 162 8.06 3.96 0.58
C LEU A 162 9.13 4.68 1.40
N ASN A 163 9.86 5.60 0.79
CA ASN A 163 10.94 6.37 1.40
C ASN A 163 12.06 5.48 2.02
N CYS A 164 12.33 4.31 1.44
CA CYS A 164 13.40 3.43 1.91
C CYS A 164 14.78 3.85 1.37
N LEU A 165 15.81 3.46 2.10
CA LEU A 165 17.22 3.67 1.75
C LEU A 165 17.92 2.32 1.57
N LEU A 166 18.34 2.00 0.34
CA LEU A 166 19.05 0.77 -0.01
C LEU A 166 19.98 1.03 -1.19
N SER A 167 21.02 0.22 -1.39
CA SER A 167 21.84 0.36 -2.60
C SER A 167 21.11 -0.18 -3.83
N ALA A 168 21.43 0.35 -5.02
CA ALA A 168 20.88 -0.15 -6.27
C ALA A 168 21.15 -1.65 -6.49
N GLY A 169 22.33 -2.14 -6.08
CA GLY A 169 22.68 -3.56 -6.17
C GLY A 169 21.80 -4.45 -5.28
N GLU A 170 21.55 -4.02 -4.06
CA GLU A 170 20.63 -4.70 -3.13
C GLU A 170 19.21 -4.73 -3.69
N ALA A 171 18.71 -3.59 -4.17
CA ALA A 171 17.40 -3.49 -4.79
C ALA A 171 17.28 -4.45 -6.00
N ALA A 172 18.31 -4.50 -6.85
CA ALA A 172 18.34 -5.36 -8.02
C ALA A 172 18.38 -6.86 -7.67
N VAL A 173 18.94 -7.23 -6.51
CA VAL A 173 18.90 -8.62 -6.01
C VAL A 173 17.53 -8.95 -5.44
N LEU A 174 16.97 -8.05 -4.62
CA LEU A 174 15.66 -8.23 -4.01
C LEU A 174 14.59 -8.41 -5.09
N LEU A 175 14.58 -7.56 -6.12
CA LEU A 175 13.59 -7.57 -7.20
C LEU A 175 13.84 -8.62 -8.29
N ARG A 176 14.61 -9.68 -8.03
CA ARG A 176 14.75 -10.76 -9.00
C ARG A 176 13.49 -11.62 -9.04
N PRO A 177 13.02 -12.03 -10.23
CA PRO A 177 11.83 -12.87 -10.37
C PRO A 177 11.83 -14.14 -9.52
N HIS A 178 12.98 -14.79 -9.31
CA HIS A 178 13.05 -16.02 -8.51
C HIS A 178 12.97 -15.79 -6.99
N VAL A 179 13.27 -14.58 -6.52
CA VAL A 179 13.12 -14.19 -5.10
C VAL A 179 11.64 -13.96 -4.77
N MET A 180 10.88 -13.43 -5.73
CA MET A 180 9.45 -13.16 -5.62
C MET A 180 8.66 -13.56 -6.89
N PRO A 181 8.53 -14.87 -7.17
CA PRO A 181 7.87 -15.37 -8.38
C PRO A 181 6.37 -15.03 -8.46
N SER A 182 5.72 -14.82 -7.32
CA SER A 182 4.31 -14.47 -7.25
C SER A 182 4.04 -12.97 -7.31
N LEU A 183 5.07 -12.13 -7.39
CA LEU A 183 4.91 -10.67 -7.32
C LEU A 183 4.09 -10.17 -8.51
N ARG A 184 3.03 -9.42 -8.22
CA ARG A 184 2.12 -8.80 -9.18
C ARG A 184 2.08 -7.28 -9.05
N VAL A 185 2.36 -6.75 -7.88
CA VAL A 185 2.32 -5.31 -7.61
C VAL A 185 3.62 -4.88 -6.96
N LEU A 186 4.23 -3.85 -7.54
CA LEU A 186 5.47 -3.26 -7.04
C LEU A 186 5.29 -1.76 -6.87
N SER A 187 5.40 -1.23 -5.65
CA SER A 187 5.35 0.20 -5.38
C SER A 187 6.69 0.67 -4.85
N LEU A 188 7.35 1.58 -5.58
CA LEU A 188 8.66 2.13 -5.24
C LEU A 188 8.58 3.66 -5.27
N ILE A 189 8.31 4.28 -4.12
CA ILE A 189 8.06 5.73 -4.03
C ILE A 189 9.02 6.35 -3.00
N GLY A 190 9.71 7.42 -3.37
CA GLY A 190 10.63 8.17 -2.51
C GLY A 190 11.90 7.41 -2.12
N ASN A 191 12.21 6.30 -2.79
CA ASN A 191 13.36 5.46 -2.43
C ASN A 191 14.67 6.10 -2.88
N LEU A 192 15.69 5.99 -2.04
CA LEU A 192 17.02 6.56 -2.28
C LEU A 192 18.06 5.45 -2.42
N ASP A 193 18.98 5.64 -3.36
CA ASP A 193 20.20 4.84 -3.46
C ASP A 193 21.18 5.28 -2.35
N ARG A 194 21.49 4.38 -1.43
CA ARG A 194 22.43 4.64 -0.32
C ARG A 194 23.82 5.04 -0.81
N GLY A 195 24.30 4.43 -1.91
CA GLY A 195 25.65 4.67 -2.41
C GLY A 195 25.79 6.03 -3.10
N ALA A 196 24.81 6.37 -3.93
CA ALA A 196 24.81 7.62 -4.70
C ALA A 196 24.21 8.81 -3.93
N ASN A 197 23.43 8.56 -2.87
CA ASN A 197 22.63 9.56 -2.17
C ASN A 197 21.69 10.34 -3.12
N THR A 198 21.10 9.62 -4.07
CA THR A 198 20.15 10.13 -5.06
C THR A 198 18.89 9.27 -5.08
N ALA A 199 17.85 9.68 -5.82
CA ALA A 199 16.72 8.79 -6.09
C ALA A 199 17.21 7.46 -6.72
N LEU A 200 16.54 6.37 -6.35
CA LEU A 200 16.83 5.04 -6.87
C LEU A 200 16.38 4.95 -8.34
N ASP A 201 17.32 4.81 -9.28
CA ASP A 201 16.98 4.66 -10.70
C ASP A 201 16.36 3.29 -10.97
N LEU A 202 15.04 3.28 -11.21
CA LEU A 202 14.28 2.05 -11.41
C LEU A 202 14.70 1.28 -12.67
N ARG A 203 15.29 1.95 -13.67
CA ARG A 203 15.76 1.28 -14.90
C ARG A 203 16.98 0.41 -14.65
N ALA A 204 17.80 0.76 -13.66
CA ALA A 204 18.97 -0.02 -13.28
C ALA A 204 18.62 -1.19 -12.35
N VAL A 205 17.48 -1.10 -11.66
CA VAL A 205 17.10 -2.00 -10.58
C VAL A 205 16.06 -3.04 -11.02
N ILE A 206 15.10 -2.66 -11.87
CA ILE A 206 14.05 -3.55 -12.34
C ILE A 206 14.56 -4.39 -13.52
N ALA A 207 14.76 -5.68 -13.29
CA ALA A 207 15.16 -6.60 -14.35
C ALA A 207 14.07 -6.71 -15.43
N PRO A 208 14.42 -6.76 -16.73
CA PRO A 208 13.44 -6.94 -17.81
C PRO A 208 12.57 -8.19 -17.65
N SER A 209 13.09 -9.25 -17.02
CA SER A 209 12.36 -10.48 -16.73
C SER A 209 11.31 -10.35 -15.62
N LEU A 210 11.35 -9.28 -14.81
CA LEU A 210 10.33 -8.96 -13.81
C LEU A 210 9.11 -8.29 -14.45
N LEU A 211 9.29 -7.53 -15.53
CA LEU A 211 8.20 -6.76 -16.13
C LEU A 211 6.99 -7.62 -16.54
N PRO A 212 7.16 -8.81 -17.15
CA PRO A 212 6.03 -9.62 -17.58
C PRO A 212 5.17 -10.20 -16.45
N GLN A 213 5.71 -10.37 -15.24
CA GLN A 213 4.97 -10.93 -14.10
C GLN A 213 4.11 -9.90 -13.36
N LEU A 214 4.39 -8.60 -13.54
CA LEU A 214 3.67 -7.53 -12.84
C LEU A 214 2.33 -7.24 -13.51
N ASP A 215 1.29 -7.05 -12.69
CA ASP A 215 0.02 -6.46 -13.12
C ASP A 215 0.20 -4.94 -13.28
N TYR A 216 0.93 -4.27 -12.38
CA TYR A 216 1.35 -2.87 -12.51
C TYR A 216 2.53 -2.55 -11.58
N ALA A 217 3.15 -1.39 -11.78
CA ALA A 217 4.12 -0.81 -10.85
C ALA A 217 3.77 0.65 -10.52
N THR A 218 4.15 1.12 -9.34
CA THR A 218 4.01 2.51 -8.92
C THR A 218 5.40 3.11 -8.71
N ALA A 219 5.61 4.33 -9.22
CA ALA A 219 6.89 5.04 -9.14
C ALA A 219 6.65 6.54 -8.91
N ASP A 220 7.65 7.24 -8.37
CA ASP A 220 7.71 8.70 -8.48
C ASP A 220 8.56 9.13 -9.68
N VAL A 221 8.44 10.41 -10.05
CA VAL A 221 9.13 11.01 -11.20
C VAL A 221 10.63 11.20 -11.01
N TYR A 222 11.15 11.03 -9.79
CA TYR A 222 12.58 11.12 -9.51
C TYR A 222 13.26 9.76 -9.69
N GLY A 223 12.58 8.66 -9.38
CA GLY A 223 13.07 7.29 -9.57
C GLY A 223 12.91 6.75 -11.00
N LEU A 224 11.93 7.24 -11.76
CA LEU A 224 11.71 6.86 -13.14
C LEU A 224 11.23 8.05 -13.99
N ASP A 225 11.88 8.27 -15.12
CA ASP A 225 11.44 9.26 -16.10
C ASP A 225 10.10 8.82 -16.76
N PRO A 226 9.02 9.60 -16.62
CA PRO A 226 7.72 9.29 -17.23
C PRO A 226 7.74 9.18 -18.76
N GLU A 227 8.69 9.83 -19.43
CA GLU A 227 8.80 9.81 -20.89
C GLU A 227 9.68 8.65 -21.40
N SER A 228 10.40 7.98 -20.51
CA SER A 228 11.22 6.81 -20.86
C SER A 228 10.36 5.66 -21.40
N GLU A 229 10.97 4.73 -22.15
CA GLU A 229 10.30 3.54 -22.69
C GLU A 229 9.57 2.75 -21.59
N LEU A 230 10.19 2.62 -20.41
CA LEU A 230 9.61 1.93 -19.27
C LEU A 230 8.46 2.75 -18.65
N GLY A 231 8.66 4.06 -18.41
CA GLY A 231 7.66 4.94 -17.79
C GLY A 231 6.42 5.16 -18.65
N ASN A 232 6.58 5.25 -19.97
CA ASN A 232 5.48 5.40 -20.92
C ASN A 232 4.87 4.06 -21.38
N GLY A 233 5.44 2.94 -20.92
CA GLY A 233 5.03 1.59 -21.24
C GLY A 233 3.66 1.23 -20.68
N VAL A 234 3.04 0.21 -21.30
CA VAL A 234 1.79 -0.42 -20.83
C VAL A 234 2.02 -1.85 -20.33
N VAL A 235 3.29 -2.26 -20.23
CA VAL A 235 3.70 -3.64 -19.94
C VAL A 235 4.91 -3.67 -18.98
N PRO A 236 4.69 -3.67 -17.66
CA PRO A 236 3.43 -3.36 -16.99
C PRO A 236 3.12 -1.85 -17.09
N PRO A 237 1.87 -1.42 -16.87
CA PRO A 237 1.59 0.01 -16.74
C PRO A 237 2.27 0.56 -15.47
N PHE A 238 3.02 1.66 -15.60
CA PHE A 238 3.61 2.40 -14.48
C PHE A 238 2.69 3.54 -14.05
N LEU A 239 2.20 3.48 -12.81
CA LEU A 239 1.42 4.53 -12.16
C LEU A 239 2.34 5.52 -11.47
N PHE A 240 2.33 6.78 -11.92
CA PHE A 240 3.16 7.80 -11.31
C PHE A 240 2.46 8.47 -10.13
N ASP A 241 3.04 8.33 -8.94
CA ASP A 241 2.65 9.08 -7.76
C ASP A 241 3.23 10.49 -7.84
N ALA A 242 2.48 11.39 -8.44
CA ALA A 242 2.97 12.71 -8.79
C ALA A 242 2.56 13.74 -7.75
N SER A 243 3.56 14.37 -7.12
CA SER A 243 3.37 15.71 -6.58
C SER A 243 3.19 16.66 -7.78
N TRP A 244 1.95 17.07 -8.03
CA TRP A 244 1.52 17.79 -9.24
C TRP A 244 2.19 19.16 -9.44
N ARG A 245 3.03 19.61 -8.50
CA ARG A 245 3.79 20.86 -8.59
C ARG A 245 4.89 20.83 -9.66
N HIS A 246 5.27 19.66 -10.19
CA HIS A 246 6.49 19.54 -11.01
C HIS A 246 6.38 18.70 -12.29
N VAL A 247 5.20 18.22 -12.70
CA VAL A 247 5.11 17.24 -13.80
C VAL A 247 4.22 17.75 -14.94
N THR A 248 4.83 18.48 -15.85
CA THR A 248 4.28 18.74 -17.20
C THR A 248 5.34 18.33 -18.22
N PRO A 249 5.03 17.43 -19.17
CA PRO A 249 3.70 16.86 -19.47
C PRO A 249 3.21 15.83 -18.43
N LEU A 250 1.91 15.54 -18.46
CA LEU A 250 1.29 14.56 -17.55
C LEU A 250 1.72 13.12 -17.94
N PRO A 251 2.22 12.31 -17.00
CA PRO A 251 2.54 10.90 -17.24
C PRO A 251 1.33 10.11 -17.75
N ARG A 252 1.60 9.09 -18.57
CA ARG A 252 0.55 8.25 -19.18
C ARG A 252 -0.43 7.67 -18.15
N HIS A 253 0.08 7.09 -17.07
CA HIS A 253 -0.75 6.69 -15.93
C HIS A 253 -0.37 7.53 -14.71
N SER A 254 -1.31 8.32 -14.22
CA SER A 254 -1.07 9.32 -13.19
C SER A 254 -1.97 9.10 -11.99
N LYS A 255 -1.39 9.22 -10.79
CA LYS A 255 -2.08 9.26 -9.50
C LYS A 255 -1.72 10.57 -8.82
N PRO A 256 -2.51 11.64 -9.01
CA PRO A 256 -2.30 12.91 -8.35
C PRO A 256 -2.49 12.78 -6.84
N LEU A 257 -1.51 13.26 -6.06
CA LEU A 257 -1.60 13.26 -4.60
C LEU A 257 -2.63 14.25 -4.08
N TYR A 258 -3.46 13.77 -3.15
CA TYR A 258 -4.31 14.57 -2.27
C TYR A 258 -3.73 14.50 -0.86
N GLY A 259 -3.64 15.63 -0.16
CA GLY A 259 -3.32 15.59 1.26
C GLY A 259 -4.41 14.88 2.05
N ASP A 260 -4.11 14.43 3.26
CA ASP A 260 -5.00 13.60 4.11
C ASP A 260 -6.34 14.26 4.49
N ARG A 261 -6.53 15.54 4.14
CA ARG A 261 -7.80 16.25 4.28
C ARG A 261 -8.20 16.85 2.94
N PRO A 262 -9.34 16.43 2.37
CA PRO A 262 -9.82 16.97 1.11
C PRO A 262 -10.21 18.44 1.33
N ASN A 263 -9.34 19.35 0.91
CA ASN A 263 -9.62 20.78 0.88
C ASN A 263 -10.14 21.12 -0.52
N PRO A 264 -11.35 21.70 -0.67
CA PRO A 264 -11.91 22.04 -1.97
C PRO A 264 -10.98 22.88 -2.85
N HIS A 265 -10.22 23.80 -2.25
CA HIS A 265 -9.24 24.60 -2.97
C HIS A 265 -8.10 23.75 -3.54
N TYR A 266 -7.58 22.81 -2.73
CA TYR A 266 -6.53 21.90 -3.16
C TYR A 266 -7.03 20.95 -4.26
N ILE A 267 -8.25 20.42 -4.12
CA ILE A 267 -8.90 19.59 -5.13
C ILE A 267 -9.02 20.36 -6.46
N CYS A 268 -9.53 21.59 -6.45
CA CYS A 268 -9.63 22.41 -7.64
C CYS A 268 -8.28 22.60 -8.34
N LEU A 269 -7.23 22.86 -7.56
CA LEU A 269 -5.88 23.07 -8.05
C LEU A 269 -5.31 21.80 -8.69
N VAL A 270 -5.49 20.64 -8.05
CA VAL A 270 -5.08 19.34 -8.59
C VAL A 270 -5.80 19.07 -9.91
N LEU A 271 -7.14 19.12 -9.92
CA LEU A 271 -7.94 18.79 -11.09
C LEU A 271 -7.65 19.73 -12.28
N THR A 272 -7.47 21.03 -12.02
CA THR A 272 -7.08 22.00 -13.04
C THR A 272 -5.69 21.72 -13.59
N THR A 273 -4.74 21.36 -12.72
CA THR A 273 -3.37 21.01 -13.13
C THR A 273 -3.36 19.78 -14.01
N VAL A 274 -4.10 18.73 -13.63
CA VAL A 274 -4.24 17.51 -14.43
C VAL A 274 -4.90 17.80 -15.77
N ALA A 275 -5.99 18.58 -15.79
CA ALA A 275 -6.67 18.98 -17.02
C ALA A 275 -5.74 19.75 -17.97
N ASN A 276 -4.92 20.65 -17.44
CA ASN A 276 -3.90 21.36 -18.22
C ASN A 276 -2.76 20.45 -18.67
N GLY A 277 -2.36 19.49 -17.84
CA GLY A 277 -1.36 18.47 -18.16
C GLY A 277 -1.80 17.59 -19.33
N LEU A 278 -3.06 17.17 -19.36
CA LEU A 278 -3.66 16.44 -20.49
C LEU A 278 -3.61 17.25 -21.78
N ARG A 279 -3.95 18.54 -21.73
CA ARG A 279 -3.93 19.45 -22.90
C ARG A 279 -2.54 19.69 -23.47
N ARG A 280 -1.49 19.49 -22.66
CA ARG A 280 -0.10 19.71 -23.04
C ARG A 280 0.66 18.42 -23.32
N SER A 281 0.04 17.26 -23.08
CA SER A 281 0.75 16.00 -23.21
C SER A 281 0.96 15.63 -24.67
N THR A 282 2.17 15.18 -24.98
CA THR A 282 2.59 14.65 -26.27
C THR A 282 2.57 13.12 -26.31
N ALA A 283 2.26 12.46 -25.19
CA ALA A 283 2.27 10.99 -25.11
C ALA A 283 1.13 10.37 -25.95
N SER A 284 1.39 9.17 -26.48
CA SER A 284 0.39 8.44 -27.26
C SER A 284 -0.68 7.84 -26.32
N ALA A 285 -1.94 8.06 -26.69
CA ALA A 285 -3.11 7.53 -25.98
C ALA A 285 -3.07 5.99 -25.81
N PRO A 286 -3.79 5.43 -24.81
CA PRO A 286 -4.64 6.10 -23.82
C PRO A 286 -3.90 6.53 -22.54
N PHE A 287 -4.37 7.64 -21.97
CA PHE A 287 -4.00 8.10 -20.62
C PHE A 287 -4.93 7.50 -19.57
N VAL A 288 -4.43 7.28 -18.36
CA VAL A 288 -5.21 6.89 -17.20
C VAL A 288 -4.91 7.82 -16.03
N VAL A 289 -5.95 8.43 -15.46
CA VAL A 289 -5.83 9.26 -14.25
C VAL A 289 -6.61 8.58 -13.13
N VAL A 290 -5.93 8.20 -12.06
CA VAL A 290 -6.52 7.59 -10.86
C VAL A 290 -6.79 8.66 -9.83
N LEU A 291 -8.06 8.82 -9.42
CA LEU A 291 -8.52 9.85 -8.50
C LEU A 291 -9.39 9.26 -7.39
N PRO A 292 -9.28 9.75 -6.14
CA PRO A 292 -10.12 9.29 -5.05
C PRO A 292 -11.58 9.73 -5.23
N ARG A 293 -12.52 8.87 -4.83
CA ARG A 293 -13.97 9.15 -4.89
C ARG A 293 -14.40 10.31 -3.98
N THR A 294 -13.67 10.62 -2.92
CA THR A 294 -13.96 11.78 -2.06
C THR A 294 -13.92 13.11 -2.81
N VAL A 295 -13.19 13.19 -3.93
CA VAL A 295 -13.23 14.35 -4.83
C VAL A 295 -14.65 14.58 -5.34
N LEU A 296 -15.37 13.50 -5.68
CA LEU A 296 -16.77 13.57 -6.11
C LEU A 296 -17.68 13.96 -4.94
N GLU A 297 -17.42 13.45 -3.74
CA GLU A 297 -18.18 13.82 -2.53
C GLU A 297 -18.03 15.31 -2.21
N VAL A 298 -16.81 15.84 -2.26
CA VAL A 298 -16.57 17.29 -2.10
C VAL A 298 -17.21 18.10 -3.22
N ALA A 299 -17.22 17.59 -4.46
CA ALA A 299 -17.88 18.25 -5.58
C ALA A 299 -19.41 18.33 -5.42
N VAL A 300 -20.04 17.48 -4.60
CA VAL A 300 -21.47 17.63 -4.26
C VAL A 300 -21.69 18.88 -3.38
N GLU A 301 -20.70 19.25 -2.56
CA GLU A 301 -20.82 20.31 -1.56
C GLU A 301 -20.19 21.65 -1.98
N ASP A 302 -19.22 21.67 -2.89
CA ASP A 302 -18.52 22.88 -3.36
C ASP A 302 -18.63 23.06 -4.89
N GLU A 303 -19.24 24.17 -5.32
CA GLU A 303 -19.46 24.49 -6.74
C GLU A 303 -18.16 24.62 -7.56
N ARG A 304 -17.05 25.07 -6.94
CA ARG A 304 -15.76 25.21 -7.61
C ARG A 304 -15.14 23.84 -7.84
N ALA A 305 -15.24 22.95 -6.85
CA ALA A 305 -14.81 21.56 -6.99
C ALA A 305 -15.61 20.87 -8.10
N ALA A 306 -16.94 21.06 -8.14
CA ALA A 306 -17.78 20.56 -9.23
C ALA A 306 -17.38 21.10 -10.61
N ALA A 307 -17.09 22.40 -10.71
CA ALA A 307 -16.62 23.00 -11.96
C ALA A 307 -15.26 22.43 -12.40
N ALA A 308 -14.35 22.19 -11.45
CA ALA A 308 -13.05 21.60 -11.72
C ALA A 308 -13.15 20.14 -12.18
N VAL A 309 -14.03 19.33 -11.56
CA VAL A 309 -14.34 17.96 -12.01
C VAL A 309 -14.86 17.96 -13.45
N ARG A 310 -15.86 18.79 -13.76
CA ARG A 310 -16.39 18.90 -15.13
C ARG A 310 -15.32 19.32 -16.14
N CYS A 311 -14.45 20.27 -15.77
CA CYS A 311 -13.36 20.71 -16.63
C CYS A 311 -12.35 19.58 -16.92
N LEU A 312 -12.05 18.77 -15.90
CA LEU A 312 -11.20 17.59 -16.06
C LEU A 312 -11.87 16.55 -16.96
N GLU A 313 -13.15 16.22 -16.74
CA GLU A 313 -13.89 15.24 -17.55
C GLU A 313 -13.94 15.64 -19.03
N LEU A 314 -14.23 16.91 -19.32
CA LEU A 314 -14.20 17.44 -20.69
C LEU A 314 -12.80 17.35 -21.31
N SER A 315 -11.76 17.67 -20.53
CA SER A 315 -10.38 17.59 -21.00
C SER A 315 -9.96 16.13 -21.24
N ALA A 316 -10.40 15.21 -20.38
CA ALA A 316 -10.16 13.78 -20.52
C ALA A 316 -10.83 13.21 -21.76
N GLN A 317 -12.10 13.57 -22.02
CA GLN A 317 -12.82 13.18 -23.23
C GLN A 317 -12.12 13.67 -24.50
N ALA A 318 -11.67 14.94 -24.51
CA ALA A 318 -10.98 15.52 -25.67
C ALA A 318 -9.62 14.86 -25.98
N HIS A 319 -8.97 14.26 -24.99
CA HIS A 319 -7.64 13.66 -25.12
C HIS A 319 -7.64 12.13 -24.95
N ALA A 320 -8.81 11.49 -25.08
CA ALA A 320 -8.99 10.05 -24.92
C ALA A 320 -8.37 9.49 -23.62
N ALA A 321 -8.47 10.26 -22.52
CA ALA A 321 -8.02 9.86 -21.21
C ALA A 321 -9.15 9.19 -20.42
N ARG A 322 -8.80 8.15 -19.67
CA ARG A 322 -9.70 7.45 -18.75
C ARG A 322 -9.49 7.97 -17.34
N ILE A 323 -10.56 8.46 -16.70
CA ILE A 323 -10.56 8.77 -15.27
C ILE A 323 -11.05 7.53 -14.51
N MET A 324 -10.30 7.09 -13.52
CA MET A 324 -10.68 6.01 -12.60
C MET A 324 -10.97 6.62 -11.23
N TRP A 325 -12.25 6.65 -10.85
CA TRP A 325 -12.70 7.12 -9.54
C TRP A 325 -12.67 5.98 -8.54
N VAL A 326 -11.58 5.88 -7.79
CA VAL A 326 -11.35 4.75 -6.90
C VAL A 326 -11.80 5.05 -5.48
N PRO A 327 -12.42 4.09 -4.78
CA PRO A 327 -12.59 4.20 -3.34
C PRO A 327 -11.22 4.41 -2.70
N GLU A 328 -11.15 5.32 -1.75
CA GLU A 328 -9.95 5.45 -0.95
C GLU A 328 -9.75 4.16 -0.15
N PRO A 329 -8.55 3.60 -0.16
CA PRO A 329 -8.31 2.38 0.58
C PRO A 329 -8.44 2.58 2.10
N PRO A 330 -8.75 1.49 2.80
CA PRO A 330 -8.54 1.40 4.24
C PRO A 330 -7.05 1.23 4.54
N CYS A 331 -6.26 2.31 4.50
CA CYS A 331 -4.90 2.27 5.02
C CYS A 331 -4.42 3.59 5.63
N TRP A 332 -3.49 3.43 6.56
CA TRP A 332 -2.82 4.47 7.34
C TRP A 332 -1.76 5.24 6.53
N ASP A 333 -1.39 4.75 5.34
CA ASP A 333 -0.60 5.47 4.35
C ASP A 333 -1.47 5.76 3.12
N SER A 334 -1.86 7.03 2.95
CA SER A 334 -2.69 7.50 1.84
C SER A 334 -2.06 7.24 0.46
N ARG A 335 -0.75 6.92 0.40
CA ARG A 335 -0.04 6.60 -0.85
C ARG A 335 -0.23 5.15 -1.29
N ALA A 336 -0.54 4.22 -0.41
CA ALA A 336 -0.32 2.79 -0.69
C ALA A 336 -1.43 2.07 -1.49
N ARG A 337 -2.69 2.50 -1.52
CA ARG A 337 -3.76 1.55 -1.95
C ARG A 337 -4.94 2.09 -2.77
N MET A 338 -4.77 3.16 -3.55
CA MET A 338 -5.81 3.60 -4.51
C MET A 338 -5.91 2.73 -5.79
N GLU A 339 -5.68 1.42 -5.67
CA GLU A 339 -5.17 0.64 -6.81
C GLU A 339 -6.02 -0.59 -7.16
N GLY A 340 -7.18 -0.79 -6.54
CA GLY A 340 -8.05 -1.94 -6.89
C GLY A 340 -8.49 -1.93 -8.36
N GLU A 341 -9.03 -0.81 -8.84
CA GLU A 341 -9.45 -0.66 -10.24
C GLU A 341 -8.24 -0.61 -11.18
N PHE A 342 -7.14 0.03 -10.77
CA PHE A 342 -5.92 0.11 -11.57
C PHE A 342 -5.21 -1.25 -11.70
N ARG A 343 -5.23 -2.06 -10.63
CA ARG A 343 -4.77 -3.46 -10.63
C ARG A 343 -5.60 -4.30 -11.58
N ALA A 344 -6.93 -4.15 -11.55
CA ALA A 344 -7.80 -4.86 -12.48
C ALA A 344 -7.50 -4.46 -13.94
N TYR A 345 -7.25 -3.17 -14.19
CA TYR A 345 -6.80 -2.68 -15.50
C TYR A 345 -5.46 -3.30 -15.93
N GLY A 346 -4.44 -3.23 -15.08
CA GLY A 346 -3.12 -3.81 -15.37
C GLY A 346 -3.16 -5.33 -15.59
N ARG A 347 -3.93 -6.04 -14.77
CA ARG A 347 -4.19 -7.48 -14.95
C ARG A 347 -4.86 -7.78 -16.28
N ALA A 348 -5.85 -6.99 -16.69
CA ALA A 348 -6.52 -7.17 -17.97
C ALA A 348 -5.56 -6.99 -19.15
N LEU A 349 -4.67 -5.99 -19.08
CA LEU A 349 -3.61 -5.79 -20.09
C LEU A 349 -2.67 -6.99 -20.16
N ARG A 350 -2.23 -7.49 -19.00
CA ARG A 350 -1.35 -8.66 -18.91
C ARG A 350 -1.99 -9.90 -19.51
N LEU A 351 -3.24 -10.21 -19.15
CA LEU A 351 -3.99 -11.35 -19.67
C LEU A 351 -4.24 -11.25 -21.18
N ALA A 352 -4.56 -10.04 -21.69
CA ALA A 352 -4.75 -9.82 -23.11
C ALA A 352 -3.46 -10.10 -23.92
N ARG A 353 -2.30 -9.76 -23.36
CA ARG A 353 -0.99 -10.08 -23.94
C ARG A 353 -0.71 -11.58 -23.91
N GLU A 354 -0.96 -12.24 -22.78
CA GLU A 354 -0.78 -13.69 -22.65
C GLU A 354 -1.67 -14.47 -23.63
N ALA A 355 -2.84 -13.94 -23.99
CA ALA A 355 -3.71 -14.53 -25.01
C ALA A 355 -3.26 -14.26 -26.45
N ALA A 356 -2.39 -13.27 -26.68
CA ALA A 356 -1.90 -12.87 -28.00
C ALA A 356 -0.53 -13.45 -28.35
N ALA A 357 0.18 -14.02 -27.37
CA ALA A 357 1.45 -14.73 -27.52
C ALA A 357 1.20 -16.23 -27.67
#